data_AF-A0A4Y9SY29-F1
#
_entry.id   AF-A0A4Y9SY29-F1
#
_cell.length_a   1.000
_cell.length_b   1.000
_cell.length_c   1.000
_cell.angle_alpha   90.00
_cell.angle_beta   90.00
_cell.angle_gamma   90.00
#
_symmetry.space_group_name_H-M   'P 1'
#
loop_
_entity.id
_entity.type
_entity.pdbx_description
1 polymer ?
#
loop_
_entity_poly.entity_id
_entity_poly.type
_entity_poly.pdbx_seq_one_letter_code
_entity_poly.pdbx_strand_id
1 'polypeptide(L)'
;MAEWRYEDDERCPDPLRPRPTQDTRGYFMLPQAPMDSGYYTYGMLYGKPDLGAYQYAHPIMMTAILRVGLEWQAIDRRRFGVGNISLPGGRKPDDHNSHRNGLQVDVRPLRKDGREEPVRWFEAEYDLEATKKLIELFRTFAPVTKVFFNDARVPFVRPYHDHDHHMHIELRG
;
A
#
# COMPACT_ATOMS: atom_id res chain seq x y z
N MET A 1 -21.63 -14.46 -13.54
CA MET A 1 -20.45 -13.77 -14.09
C MET A 1 -19.28 -14.73 -14.00
N ALA A 2 -18.46 -14.86 -15.05
CA ALA A 2 -17.38 -15.84 -15.09
C ALA A 2 -16.33 -15.51 -14.01
N GLU A 3 -15.89 -16.54 -13.29
CA GLU A 3 -14.89 -16.47 -12.23
C GLU A 3 -13.51 -16.22 -12.86
N TRP A 4 -12.84 -15.13 -12.50
CA TRP A 4 -11.57 -14.71 -13.08
C TRP A 4 -10.41 -15.53 -12.46
N ARG A 5 -9.71 -16.33 -13.28
CA ARG A 5 -8.68 -17.31 -12.87
C ARG A 5 -7.26 -16.79 -13.11
N TYR A 6 -6.25 -17.44 -12.51
CA TYR A 6 -4.83 -17.21 -12.78
C TYR A 6 -4.50 -17.26 -14.29
N GLU A 7 -5.10 -18.20 -15.01
CA GLU A 7 -4.99 -18.34 -16.46
C GLU A 7 -5.61 -17.18 -17.24
N ASP A 8 -6.51 -16.39 -16.63
CA ASP A 8 -7.07 -15.19 -17.24
C ASP A 8 -6.10 -14.00 -17.16
N ASP A 9 -5.15 -14.01 -16.21
CA ASP A 9 -3.99 -13.11 -16.23
C ASP A 9 -3.01 -13.51 -17.34
N GLU A 10 -2.79 -14.81 -17.56
CA GLU A 10 -1.93 -15.31 -18.66
C GLU A 10 -2.58 -15.16 -20.05
N ARG A 11 -3.91 -15.26 -20.14
CA ARG A 11 -4.69 -15.00 -21.37
C ARG A 11 -4.91 -13.51 -21.61
N CYS A 12 -4.56 -12.63 -20.67
CA CYS A 12 -4.46 -11.20 -20.92
C CYS A 12 -3.11 -10.95 -21.61
N PRO A 13 -3.07 -10.74 -22.94
CA PRO A 13 -1.80 -10.68 -23.67
C PRO A 13 -1.08 -9.34 -23.47
N ASP A 14 -1.47 -8.57 -22.45
CA ASP A 14 -0.90 -7.26 -22.16
C ASP A 14 -1.03 -6.92 -20.66
N PRO A 15 0.05 -6.98 -19.87
CA PRO A 15 0.07 -6.49 -18.49
C PRO A 15 -0.22 -4.99 -18.37
N LEU A 16 -0.31 -4.26 -19.49
CA LEU A 16 -0.66 -2.83 -19.60
C LEU A 16 -2.08 -2.56 -20.11
N ARG A 17 -2.92 -3.57 -20.39
CA ARG A 17 -4.33 -3.29 -20.64
C ARG A 17 -4.93 -2.64 -19.40
N PRO A 18 -5.66 -1.50 -19.53
CA PRO A 18 -6.17 -0.78 -18.39
C PRO A 18 -7.10 -1.70 -17.60
N ARG A 19 -6.62 -2.17 -16.44
CA ARG A 19 -7.47 -2.87 -15.48
C ARG A 19 -8.65 -1.96 -15.19
N PRO A 20 -9.88 -2.49 -15.09
CA PRO A 20 -11.02 -1.65 -14.85
C PRO A 20 -10.80 -0.88 -13.56
N THR A 21 -11.04 0.43 -13.60
CA THR A 21 -10.87 1.32 -12.45
C THR A 21 -11.76 0.91 -11.29
N GLN A 22 -12.82 0.14 -11.54
CA GLN A 22 -13.70 -0.46 -10.55
C GLN A 22 -13.74 -1.98 -10.70
N ASP A 23 -13.71 -2.73 -9.60
CA ASP A 23 -13.85 -4.19 -9.61
C ASP A 23 -15.28 -4.68 -9.32
N THR A 24 -15.46 -6.00 -9.26
CA THR A 24 -16.75 -6.66 -9.02
C THR A 24 -17.32 -6.45 -7.61
N ARG A 25 -16.52 -5.98 -6.64
CA ARG A 25 -16.99 -5.58 -5.30
C ARG A 25 -17.47 -4.13 -5.29
N GLY A 26 -17.28 -3.40 -6.38
CA GLY A 26 -17.51 -1.96 -6.47
C GLY A 26 -16.34 -1.13 -5.95
N TYR A 27 -15.19 -1.74 -5.64
CA TYR A 27 -14.01 -1.03 -5.14
C TYR A 27 -13.25 -0.39 -6.28
N PHE A 28 -12.71 0.79 -6.02
CA PHE A 28 -11.94 1.53 -7.00
C PHE A 28 -10.44 1.31 -6.82
N MET A 29 -9.74 1.25 -7.94
CA MET A 29 -8.30 1.32 -7.98
C MET A 29 -7.84 2.69 -7.46
N LEU A 30 -6.88 2.71 -6.54
CA LEU A 30 -6.21 3.92 -6.10
C LEU A 30 -5.64 4.68 -7.32
N PRO A 31 -5.67 6.03 -7.38
CA PRO A 31 -5.00 6.75 -8.44
C PRO A 31 -3.51 6.39 -8.52
N GLN A 32 -3.04 5.94 -9.70
CA GLN A 32 -1.74 5.28 -9.87
C GLN A 32 -0.53 6.21 -9.98
N ALA A 33 -0.69 7.43 -10.44
CA ALA A 33 0.43 8.36 -10.59
C ALA A 33 0.00 9.83 -10.43
N PRO A 34 -0.60 10.20 -9.30
CA PRO A 34 -0.98 11.59 -9.08
C PRO A 34 0.30 12.43 -8.86
N MET A 35 0.70 13.19 -9.90
CA MET A 35 1.94 13.98 -9.93
C MET A 35 2.07 14.95 -8.74
N ASP A 36 0.94 15.44 -8.22
CA ASP A 36 0.89 16.41 -7.12
C ASP A 36 0.30 15.81 -5.82
N SER A 37 0.41 14.50 -5.58
CA SER A 37 -0.05 13.90 -4.31
C SER A 37 1.07 13.59 -3.32
N GLY A 38 0.69 13.35 -2.06
CA GLY A 38 1.62 12.94 -1.00
C GLY A 38 2.10 11.50 -1.08
N TYR A 39 1.66 10.73 -2.08
CA TYR A 39 2.04 9.34 -2.25
C TYR A 39 2.40 9.01 -3.70
N TYR A 40 3.11 7.90 -3.87
CA TYR A 40 3.30 7.20 -5.13
C TYR A 40 2.86 5.74 -4.95
N THR A 41 2.44 5.07 -6.02
CA THR A 41 2.11 3.63 -5.95
C THR A 41 3.32 2.79 -6.32
N TYR A 42 3.43 1.64 -5.67
CA TYR A 42 4.29 0.55 -6.07
C TYR A 42 3.54 -0.76 -5.80
N GLY A 43 4.05 -1.84 -6.35
CA GLY A 43 3.50 -3.16 -6.11
C GLY A 43 4.25 -4.16 -6.95
N MET A 44 4.33 -5.38 -6.46
CA MET A 44 4.94 -6.48 -7.19
C MET A 44 3.92 -7.59 -7.30
N LEU A 45 3.71 -8.09 -8.52
CA LEU A 45 2.90 -9.27 -8.80
C LEU A 45 3.73 -10.20 -9.69
N TYR A 46 3.91 -11.45 -9.26
CA TYR A 46 4.75 -12.44 -9.96
C TYR A 46 6.20 -11.96 -10.21
N GLY A 47 6.77 -11.24 -9.23
CA GLY A 47 8.13 -10.72 -9.31
C GLY A 47 8.32 -9.56 -10.31
N LYS A 48 7.23 -8.97 -10.83
CA LYS A 48 7.25 -7.82 -11.73
C LYS A 48 6.43 -6.67 -11.15
N PRO A 49 6.67 -5.41 -11.56
CA PRO A 49 5.79 -4.30 -11.20
C PRO A 49 4.33 -4.65 -11.50
N ASP A 50 3.46 -4.46 -10.52
CA ASP A 50 2.06 -4.91 -10.58
C ASP A 50 1.17 -3.98 -11.45
N LEU A 51 1.66 -2.78 -11.76
CA LEU A 51 0.98 -1.77 -12.58
C LEU A 51 -0.44 -1.47 -12.07
N GLY A 52 -0.61 -1.46 -10.75
CA GLY A 52 -1.89 -1.16 -10.10
C GLY A 52 -2.75 -2.38 -9.79
N ALA A 53 -2.27 -3.60 -10.05
CA ALA A 53 -3.01 -4.82 -9.79
C ALA A 53 -3.53 -4.93 -8.35
N TYR A 54 -2.70 -4.56 -7.37
CA TYR A 54 -3.02 -4.65 -5.96
C TYR A 54 -3.74 -3.41 -5.42
N GLN A 55 -4.16 -2.47 -6.26
CA GLN A 55 -4.53 -1.13 -5.78
C GLN A 55 -6.04 -0.98 -5.54
N TYR A 56 -6.79 -2.07 -5.43
CA TYR A 56 -8.24 -2.02 -5.18
C TYR A 56 -8.51 -1.87 -3.69
N ALA A 57 -9.00 -0.69 -3.30
CA ALA A 57 -9.20 -0.31 -1.90
C ALA A 57 -10.68 -0.32 -1.51
N HIS A 58 -10.95 -0.80 -0.30
CA HIS A 58 -12.23 -0.51 0.35
C HIS A 58 -12.39 1.03 0.48
N PRO A 59 -13.60 1.60 0.38
CA PRO A 59 -13.81 3.05 0.48
C PRO A 59 -13.17 3.72 1.70
N ILE A 60 -13.17 3.04 2.85
CA ILE A 60 -12.49 3.49 4.08
C ILE A 60 -10.96 3.60 3.86
N MET A 61 -10.34 2.60 3.24
CA MET A 61 -8.90 2.61 2.96
C MET A 61 -8.54 3.67 1.90
N MET A 62 -9.32 3.77 0.83
CA MET A 62 -9.16 4.83 -0.18
C MET A 62 -9.17 6.21 0.48
N THR A 63 -10.17 6.47 1.33
CA THR A 63 -10.30 7.75 2.06
C THR A 63 -9.11 7.98 2.99
N ALA A 64 -8.67 6.94 3.71
CA ALA A 64 -7.52 7.02 4.60
C ALA A 64 -6.23 7.42 3.85
N ILE A 65 -5.92 6.72 2.75
CA ILE A 65 -4.71 6.99 1.96
C ILE A 65 -4.73 8.41 1.39
N LEU A 66 -5.85 8.83 0.80
CA LEU A 66 -5.98 10.19 0.23
C LEU A 66 -5.88 11.27 1.32
N ARG A 67 -6.50 11.05 2.49
CA ARG A 67 -6.43 11.98 3.62
C ARG A 67 -5.01 12.07 4.18
N VAL A 68 -4.34 10.94 4.39
CA VAL A 68 -2.94 10.92 4.86
C VAL A 68 -2.01 11.54 3.83
N GLY A 69 -2.24 11.30 2.53
CA GLY A 69 -1.53 11.95 1.43
C GLY A 69 -1.57 13.47 1.52
N LEU A 70 -2.76 14.04 1.70
CA LEU A 70 -2.96 15.48 1.86
C LEU A 70 -2.24 16.04 3.09
N GLU A 71 -2.40 15.39 4.24
CA GLU A 71 -1.82 15.86 5.50
C GLU A 71 -0.30 15.71 5.54
N TRP A 72 0.23 14.68 4.88
CA TRP A 72 1.66 14.47 4.73
C TRP A 72 2.33 15.59 3.92
N GLN A 73 1.73 16.00 2.79
CA GLN A 73 2.27 17.09 1.97
C GLN A 73 2.35 18.44 2.69
N ALA A 74 1.52 18.65 3.71
CA ALA A 74 1.55 19.87 4.49
C ALA A 74 2.80 19.96 5.39
N ILE A 75 3.45 18.84 5.69
CA ILE A 75 4.57 18.76 6.64
C ILE A 75 5.86 18.22 6.03
N ASP A 76 5.79 17.53 4.90
CA ASP A 76 6.93 16.93 4.22
C ASP A 76 6.76 16.99 2.70
N ARG A 77 7.86 17.25 1.98
CA ARG A 77 7.85 17.35 0.51
C ARG A 77 8.03 15.99 -0.18
N ARG A 78 8.52 14.98 0.54
CA ARG A 78 8.68 13.62 0.02
C ARG A 78 7.32 12.97 -0.15
N ARG A 79 7.20 12.03 -1.08
CA ARG A 79 6.01 11.17 -1.19
C ARG A 79 6.25 9.85 -0.48
N PHE A 80 5.23 9.28 0.16
CA PHE A 80 5.31 7.93 0.71
C PHE A 80 4.85 6.88 -0.30
N GLY A 81 5.41 5.67 -0.22
CA GLY A 81 5.07 4.59 -1.15
C GLY A 81 3.86 3.81 -0.65
N VAL A 82 2.79 3.74 -1.45
CA VAL A 82 1.63 2.87 -1.23
C VAL A 82 1.81 1.60 -2.04
N GLY A 83 1.92 0.49 -1.33
CA GLY A 83 2.12 -0.87 -1.83
C GLY A 83 0.80 -1.62 -1.99
N ASN A 84 0.85 -2.93 -1.75
CA ASN A 84 -0.27 -3.82 -2.01
C ASN A 84 -1.49 -3.50 -1.10
N ILE A 85 -2.71 -3.54 -1.66
CA ILE A 85 -3.99 -3.34 -0.93
C ILE A 85 -4.91 -4.56 -1.11
N SER A 86 -5.38 -4.81 -2.33
CA SER A 86 -6.01 -6.06 -2.73
C SER A 86 -6.06 -6.21 -4.25
N LEU A 87 -6.08 -7.47 -4.70
CA LEU A 87 -6.38 -7.81 -6.08
C LEU A 87 -7.86 -7.57 -6.43
N PRO A 88 -8.23 -7.40 -7.72
CA PRO A 88 -9.61 -7.26 -8.14
C PRO A 88 -10.47 -8.42 -7.63
N GLY A 89 -11.65 -8.11 -7.11
CA GLY A 89 -12.58 -9.12 -6.59
C GLY A 89 -12.12 -9.79 -5.28
N GLY A 90 -11.00 -9.37 -4.68
CA GLY A 90 -10.50 -9.94 -3.43
C GLY A 90 -9.90 -11.33 -3.56
N ARG A 91 -9.43 -11.66 -4.77
CA ARG A 91 -8.69 -12.89 -5.05
C ARG A 91 -7.54 -13.05 -4.06
N LYS A 92 -7.33 -14.28 -3.59
CA LYS A 92 -6.21 -14.59 -2.70
C LYS A 92 -4.89 -14.42 -3.48
N PRO A 93 -3.98 -13.56 -3.03
CA PRO A 93 -2.65 -13.48 -3.58
C PRO A 93 -1.81 -14.71 -3.18
N ASP A 94 -0.91 -15.16 -4.07
CA ASP A 94 -0.07 -16.34 -3.81
C ASP A 94 1.07 -16.01 -2.83
N ASP A 95 1.49 -14.75 -2.80
CA ASP A 95 2.62 -14.22 -2.03
C ASP A 95 2.21 -13.59 -0.68
N HIS A 96 0.90 -13.38 -0.44
CA HIS A 96 0.40 -12.82 0.82
C HIS A 96 -0.72 -13.67 1.42
N ASN A 97 -0.72 -13.81 2.76
CA ASN A 97 -1.82 -14.48 3.47
C ASN A 97 -3.04 -13.58 3.69
N SER A 98 -2.88 -12.27 3.50
CA SER A 98 -3.87 -11.21 3.74
C SER A 98 -4.18 -10.45 2.42
N HIS A 99 -4.56 -9.16 2.47
CA HIS A 99 -4.79 -8.28 1.30
C HIS A 99 -5.94 -8.68 0.39
N ARG A 100 -7.08 -9.10 0.97
CA ARG A 100 -8.24 -9.59 0.21
C ARG A 100 -9.47 -8.69 0.26
N ASN A 101 -9.65 -7.94 1.33
CA ASN A 101 -10.86 -7.16 1.58
C ASN A 101 -10.71 -5.66 1.28
N GLY A 102 -9.52 -5.22 0.86
CA GLY A 102 -9.22 -3.82 0.60
C GLY A 102 -9.09 -2.95 1.85
N LEU A 103 -9.05 -3.55 3.05
CA LEU A 103 -8.89 -2.85 4.34
C LEU A 103 -7.47 -2.97 4.91
N GLN A 104 -6.54 -3.51 4.11
CA GLN A 104 -5.13 -3.68 4.45
C GLN A 104 -4.29 -3.00 3.38
N VAL A 105 -3.16 -2.41 3.77
CA VAL A 105 -2.24 -1.77 2.84
C VAL A 105 -0.80 -1.91 3.33
N ASP A 106 0.11 -2.19 2.42
CA ASP A 106 1.54 -2.12 2.69
C ASP A 106 2.04 -0.72 2.34
N VAL A 107 2.83 -0.10 3.21
CA VAL A 107 3.36 1.26 3.03
C VAL A 107 4.86 1.25 3.25
N ARG A 108 5.63 1.87 2.36
CA ARG A 108 7.09 1.96 2.53
C ARG A 108 7.47 2.87 3.70
N PRO A 109 8.48 2.49 4.51
CA PRO A 109 9.15 3.44 5.38
C PRO A 109 9.84 4.53 4.56
N LEU A 110 10.07 5.68 5.19
CA LEU A 110 10.65 6.84 4.50
C LEU A 110 12.17 6.72 4.40
N ARG A 111 12.69 7.25 3.29
CA ARG A 111 14.12 7.46 3.07
C ARG A 111 14.50 8.91 3.34
N LYS A 112 15.66 9.12 3.94
CA LYS A 112 16.28 10.44 4.17
C LYS A 112 16.58 11.17 2.86
N ASP A 113 16.96 10.42 1.82
CA ASP A 113 17.28 10.96 0.50
C ASP A 113 16.05 11.30 -0.35
N GLY A 114 14.84 10.96 0.13
CA GLY A 114 13.58 11.24 -0.56
C GLY A 114 13.34 10.43 -1.84
N ARG A 115 14.19 9.43 -2.14
CA ARG A 115 14.00 8.57 -3.33
C ARG A 115 12.79 7.66 -3.14
N GLU A 116 12.10 7.37 -4.24
CA GLU A 116 10.91 6.50 -4.27
C GLU A 116 11.29 5.01 -4.39
N GLU A 117 12.18 4.58 -3.49
CA GLU A 117 12.83 3.27 -3.48
C GLU A 117 12.55 2.54 -2.16
N PRO A 118 12.66 1.20 -2.13
CA PRO A 118 12.55 0.45 -0.87
C PRO A 118 13.70 0.83 0.07
N VAL A 119 13.47 0.68 1.38
CA VAL A 119 14.50 0.81 2.41
C VAL A 119 14.13 -0.08 3.58
N ARG A 120 15.14 -0.71 4.20
CA ARG A 120 14.98 -1.49 5.43
C ARG A 120 15.26 -0.60 6.64
N TRP A 121 14.57 -0.85 7.77
CA TRP A 121 14.68 0.01 8.96
C TRP A 121 16.09 0.10 9.58
N PHE A 122 16.98 -0.84 9.24
CA PHE A 122 18.37 -0.88 9.70
C PHE A 122 19.36 -0.28 8.69
N GLU A 123 18.89 0.16 7.51
CA GLU A 123 19.74 0.82 6.52
C GLU A 123 19.98 2.29 6.90
N ALA A 124 21.11 2.86 6.45
CA ALA A 124 21.52 4.21 6.82
C ALA A 124 20.56 5.28 6.29
N GLU A 125 19.94 5.00 5.15
CA GLU A 125 19.03 5.85 4.40
C GLU A 125 17.64 5.89 5.04
N TYR A 126 17.30 4.98 5.96
CA TYR A 126 16.00 4.97 6.64
C TYR A 126 15.81 6.19 7.54
N ASP A 127 14.66 6.84 7.42
CA ASP A 127 14.23 7.96 8.25
C ASP A 127 13.20 7.49 9.29
N LEU A 128 13.69 7.27 10.51
CA LEU A 128 12.90 6.84 11.66
C LEU A 128 11.80 7.85 12.02
N GLU A 129 12.14 9.13 12.12
CA GLU A 129 11.19 10.14 12.62
C GLU A 129 10.09 10.41 11.60
N ALA A 130 10.43 10.45 10.31
CA ALA A 130 9.43 10.56 9.24
C ALA A 130 8.50 9.35 9.19
N THR A 131 9.04 8.14 9.37
CA THR A 131 8.24 6.90 9.40
C THR A 131 7.29 6.88 10.60
N LYS A 132 7.76 7.28 11.79
CA LYS A 132 6.91 7.45 12.98
C LYS A 132 5.78 8.44 12.72
N LYS A 133 6.07 9.57 12.10
CA LYS A 133 5.07 10.59 11.78
C LYS A 133 4.04 10.08 10.77
N LEU A 134 4.46 9.34 9.74
CA LEU A 134 3.54 8.76 8.78
C LEU A 134 2.56 7.76 9.43
N ILE A 135 3.06 6.88 10.31
CA ILE A 135 2.20 5.95 11.08
C ILE A 135 1.23 6.73 11.96
N GLU A 136 1.69 7.79 12.61
CA GLU A 136 0.83 8.66 13.43
C GLU A 136 -0.32 9.26 12.61
N LEU A 137 -0.05 9.72 11.38
CA LEU A 137 -1.10 10.25 10.49
C LEU A 137 -2.16 9.18 10.17
N PHE A 138 -1.75 7.96 9.81
CA PHE A 138 -2.70 6.87 9.60
C PHE A 138 -3.55 6.59 10.84
N ARG A 139 -2.95 6.55 12.03
CA ARG A 139 -3.67 6.32 13.28
C ARG A 139 -4.59 7.48 13.68
N THR A 140 -4.25 8.69 13.27
CA THR A 140 -5.04 9.90 13.56
C THR A 140 -6.26 9.99 12.65
N PHE A 141 -6.11 9.65 11.37
CA PHE A 141 -7.13 9.90 10.34
C PHE A 141 -7.87 8.66 9.86
N ALA A 142 -7.54 7.47 10.37
CA ALA A 142 -8.17 6.22 9.97
C ALA A 142 -8.40 5.28 11.18
N PRO A 143 -9.40 4.38 11.11
CA PRO A 143 -9.70 3.43 12.18
C PRO A 143 -8.70 2.25 12.18
N VAL A 144 -7.41 2.54 12.40
CA VAL A 144 -6.33 1.55 12.40
C VAL A 144 -6.52 0.53 13.53
N THR A 145 -6.55 -0.74 13.19
CA THR A 145 -6.63 -1.86 14.15
C THR A 145 -5.29 -2.53 14.38
N LYS A 146 -4.38 -2.44 13.41
CA LYS A 146 -3.09 -3.12 13.45
C LYS A 146 -2.06 -2.41 12.57
N VAL A 147 -0.83 -2.39 13.06
CA VAL A 147 0.35 -1.99 12.28
C VAL A 147 1.43 -3.05 12.49
N PHE A 148 1.87 -3.72 11.43
CA PHE A 148 3.06 -4.58 11.49
C PHE A 148 4.27 -3.86 10.89
N PHE A 149 5.35 -3.80 11.65
CA PHE A 149 6.65 -3.25 11.25
C PHE A 149 7.70 -3.69 12.26
N ASN A 150 8.91 -4.02 11.80
CA ASN A 150 9.93 -4.63 12.66
C ASN A 150 10.81 -3.65 13.44
N ASP A 151 10.75 -2.34 13.13
CA ASP A 151 11.50 -1.36 13.91
C ASP A 151 10.85 -1.11 15.28
N ALA A 152 11.38 -1.75 16.32
CA ALA A 152 10.90 -1.63 17.69
C ALA A 152 11.01 -0.21 18.29
N ARG A 153 11.73 0.72 17.64
CA ARG A 153 11.79 2.14 18.06
C ARG A 153 10.54 2.91 17.68
N VAL A 154 9.73 2.37 16.76
CA VAL A 154 8.49 2.97 16.30
C VAL A 154 7.35 2.57 17.25
N PRO A 155 6.58 3.51 17.81
CA PRO A 155 5.51 3.16 18.73
C PRO A 155 4.32 2.53 17.98
N PHE A 156 3.54 1.71 18.69
CA PHE A 156 2.28 1.09 18.22
C PHE A 156 2.40 0.04 17.10
N VAL A 157 3.62 -0.30 16.69
CA VAL A 157 3.86 -1.39 15.73
C VAL A 157 4.00 -2.72 16.45
N ARG A 158 3.72 -3.81 15.73
CA ARG A 158 4.01 -5.18 16.17
C ARG A 158 4.98 -5.81 15.16
N PRO A 159 6.11 -6.36 15.60
CA PRO A 159 7.00 -7.09 14.70
C PRO A 159 6.27 -8.29 14.07
N TYR A 160 6.56 -8.57 12.81
CA TYR A 160 6.06 -9.73 12.08
C TYR A 160 7.04 -10.14 11.00
N HIS A 161 7.04 -11.43 10.64
CA HIS A 161 7.94 -11.94 9.60
C HIS A 161 7.80 -11.12 8.31
N ASP A 162 8.92 -10.76 7.69
CA ASP A 162 9.04 -10.00 6.43
C ASP A 162 8.67 -8.49 6.46
N HIS A 163 8.49 -7.90 7.64
CA HIS A 163 8.09 -6.48 7.77
C HIS A 163 9.28 -5.53 8.06
N ASP A 164 10.43 -5.79 7.43
CA ASP A 164 11.62 -4.94 7.60
C ASP A 164 11.65 -3.73 6.67
N HIS A 165 10.95 -3.82 5.53
CA HIS A 165 10.98 -2.82 4.44
C HIS A 165 9.62 -2.25 4.07
N HIS A 166 8.58 -2.60 4.82
CA HIS A 166 7.23 -2.07 4.64
C HIS A 166 6.46 -2.20 5.96
N MET A 167 5.51 -1.30 6.16
CA MET A 167 4.54 -1.32 7.24
C MET A 167 3.23 -1.90 6.69
N HIS A 168 2.70 -2.92 7.33
CA HIS A 168 1.36 -3.40 7.02
C HIS A 168 0.34 -2.73 7.92
N ILE A 169 -0.60 -1.98 7.34
CA ILE A 169 -1.63 -1.23 8.06
C ILE A 169 -2.98 -1.87 7.80
N GLU A 170 -3.69 -2.24 8.86
CA GLU A 170 -5.05 -2.78 8.80
C GLU A 170 -6.04 -1.79 9.41
N LEU A 171 -7.17 -1.60 8.73
CA LEU A 171 -8.28 -0.77 9.18
C LEU A 171 -9.48 -1.62 9.61
N ARG A 172 -10.30 -1.07 10.51
CA ARG A 172 -11.65 -1.59 10.78
C ARG A 172 -12.59 -1.12 9.66
N GLY A 173 -13.41 -2.05 9.14
CA GLY A 173 -14.46 -1.78 8.16
C GLY A 173 -15.61 -2.76 8.28
#